data_AF-B0CUD3-F1
#
_entry.id   AF-B0CUD3-F1
#
_cell.length_a   1.000
_cell.length_b   1.000
_cell.length_c   1.000
_cell.angle_alpha   90.00
_cell.angle_beta   90.00
_cell.angle_gamma   90.00
#
_symmetry.space_group_name_H-M   'P 1'
#
loop_
_entity.id
_entity.type
_entity.pdbx_description
1 polymer ?
#
loop_
_entity_poly.entity_id
_entity_poly.type
_entity_poly.pdbx_seq_one_letter_code
_entity_poly.pdbx_strand_id
1 'polypeptide(L)'
;MSLLPKLLSSSDLPELTWNSVDRDPATKHLFAADDLLRFAAQPRQQLATPIIQQLQEELNFTLSSMVNILSAGSSQEANNDEISSLPMNIKARRKEAQDMQEDLNTITAGVCDLIAETNITHDNLQKALRKALTETFQVHDKFRSATTDLVATMIETSLIKLSLIRARSQQALYDYRPTTDAKSPRSMAKALDAAHRKLRKDEQRLKEDEFQVDQQLQEYEGVLKIVDVSSGGYRQLIDDWVRVKRETEECRRDLRRLGWTGPD
;
A
#
# COMPACT_ATOMS: atom_id res chain seq x y z
N MET A 1 -0.66 -21.26 4.94
CA MET A 1 -0.86 -21.29 6.41
C MET A 1 -0.08 -20.13 7.04
N SER A 2 -0.63 -18.92 6.99
CA SER A 2 -0.05 -17.75 7.64
C SER A 2 -1.09 -17.17 8.59
N LEU A 3 -0.97 -17.58 9.86
CA LEU A 3 -1.71 -17.00 10.98
C LEU A 3 -1.01 -15.71 11.39
N LEU A 4 -1.55 -14.58 10.95
CA LEU A 4 -1.32 -13.28 11.59
C LEU A 4 -2.69 -12.73 12.04
N PRO A 5 -2.77 -12.16 13.25
CA PRO A 5 -4.04 -11.79 13.85
C PRO A 5 -4.58 -10.51 13.21
N LYS A 6 -5.86 -10.56 12.83
CA LYS A 6 -6.68 -9.37 12.55
C LYS A 6 -6.75 -8.53 13.83
N LEU A 7 -5.89 -7.53 13.94
CA LEU A 7 -6.01 -6.50 14.95
C LEU A 7 -7.14 -5.54 14.55
N LEU A 8 -8.21 -5.65 15.33
CA LEU A 8 -9.24 -4.67 15.64
C LEU A 8 -9.47 -3.53 14.63
N SER A 9 -10.52 -3.73 13.83
CA SER A 9 -11.38 -2.69 13.29
C SER A 9 -11.98 -1.88 14.45
N SER A 10 -11.35 -0.75 14.80
CA SER A 10 -11.78 0.20 15.83
C SER A 10 -12.80 1.23 15.29
N SER A 11 -13.72 0.81 14.43
CA SER A 11 -14.73 1.71 13.83
C SER A 11 -16.04 1.83 14.60
N ASP A 12 -16.22 1.08 15.70
CA ASP A 12 -17.48 1.05 16.45
C ASP A 12 -17.28 1.43 17.93
N LEU A 13 -16.54 2.51 18.20
CA LEU A 13 -16.60 3.16 19.51
C LEU A 13 -17.58 4.33 19.39
N PRO A 14 -18.73 4.31 20.09
CA PRO A 14 -19.59 5.47 20.14
C PRO A 14 -18.81 6.60 20.82
N GLU A 15 -18.63 7.71 20.11
CA GLU A 15 -18.21 8.97 20.69
C GLU A 15 -19.18 9.32 21.83
N LEU A 16 -18.80 9.01 23.06
CA LEU A 16 -19.41 9.55 24.26
C LEU A 16 -19.03 11.03 24.35
N THR A 17 -19.70 11.81 23.51
CA THR A 17 -19.76 13.26 23.63
C THR A 17 -20.46 13.57 24.95
N TRP A 18 -19.68 13.99 25.95
CA TRP A 18 -20.21 14.55 27.21
C TRP A 18 -20.85 15.94 27.03
N ASN A 19 -21.29 16.25 25.80
CA ASN A 19 -21.84 17.53 25.40
C ASN A 19 -23.27 17.34 24.87
N SER A 20 -24.15 16.77 25.68
CA SER A 20 -25.59 17.03 25.60
C SER A 20 -26.26 16.48 26.85
N VAL A 21 -26.08 17.16 27.98
CA VAL A 21 -27.22 17.25 28.90
C VAL A 21 -28.16 18.22 28.19
N ASP A 22 -29.12 17.64 27.46
CA ASP A 22 -30.32 18.32 26.99
C ASP A 22 -30.88 19.13 28.17
N ARG A 23 -30.59 20.43 28.16
CA ARG A 23 -31.34 21.38 28.95
C ARG A 23 -32.69 21.50 28.26
N ASP A 24 -33.59 20.60 28.63
CA ASP A 24 -35.00 20.72 28.33
C ASP A 24 -35.43 22.18 28.58
N PRO A 25 -35.90 22.91 27.56
CA PRO A 25 -36.38 24.28 27.74
C PRO A 25 -37.67 24.34 28.59
N ALA A 26 -38.23 23.19 28.97
CA ALA A 26 -39.44 23.05 29.79
C ALA A 26 -39.25 23.42 31.28
N THR A 27 -38.02 23.57 31.78
CA THR A 27 -37.79 23.90 33.21
C THR A 27 -37.65 25.40 33.50
N LYS A 28 -37.69 26.27 32.49
CA LYS A 28 -37.56 27.74 32.67
C LYS A 28 -38.80 28.45 33.26
N HIS A 29 -39.89 27.74 33.55
CA HIS A 29 -41.13 28.34 34.07
C HIS A 29 -41.57 27.90 35.46
N LEU A 30 -40.77 27.14 36.21
CA LEU A 30 -41.26 26.63 37.51
C LEU A 30 -41.26 27.64 38.67
N PHE A 31 -40.61 28.81 38.53
CA PHE A 31 -40.72 29.89 39.52
C PHE A 31 -40.68 31.26 38.83
N ALA A 32 -41.85 31.79 38.49
CA ALA A 32 -41.98 33.19 38.09
C ALA A 32 -41.70 34.10 39.29
N ALA A 33 -41.08 35.26 39.07
CA ALA A 33 -40.78 36.24 40.13
C ALA A 33 -42.04 36.67 40.92
N ASP A 34 -43.21 36.58 40.28
CA ASP A 34 -44.52 36.88 40.88
C ASP A 34 -45.01 35.79 41.86
N ASP A 35 -44.58 34.54 41.71
CA ASP A 35 -44.90 33.47 42.67
C ASP A 35 -44.07 33.61 43.95
N LEU A 36 -42.82 34.06 43.84
CA LEU A 36 -41.99 34.40 45.01
C LEU A 36 -42.62 35.52 45.85
N LEU A 37 -43.27 36.50 45.21
CA LEU A 37 -43.97 37.58 45.91
C LEU A 37 -45.28 37.11 46.57
N ARG A 38 -46.02 36.18 45.93
CA ARG A 38 -47.23 35.58 46.52
C ARG A 38 -46.94 34.71 47.76
N PHE A 39 -45.82 33.98 47.77
CA PHE A 39 -45.41 33.16 48.92
C PHE A 39 -44.62 33.91 50.01
N ALA A 40 -44.17 35.14 49.74
CA ALA A 40 -43.49 36.01 50.69
C ALA A 40 -44.44 36.94 51.47
N ALA A 41 -45.66 37.17 50.98
CA ALA A 41 -46.59 38.17 51.52
C ALA A 41 -47.40 37.73 52.75
N GLN A 42 -47.37 36.44 53.13
CA GLN A 42 -47.91 36.02 54.43
C GLN A 42 -46.81 36.15 55.48
N PRO A 43 -47.03 36.83 56.63
CA PRO A 43 -46.09 36.81 57.73
C PRO A 43 -46.04 35.37 58.24
N ARG A 44 -45.10 34.58 57.72
CA ARG A 44 -44.86 33.21 58.16
C ARG A 44 -44.73 33.27 59.66
N GLN A 45 -45.54 32.44 60.33
CA GLN A 45 -45.33 32.05 61.72
C GLN A 45 -43.83 31.97 61.93
N GLN A 46 -43.34 32.74 62.90
CA GLN A 46 -41.95 32.75 63.32
C GLN A 46 -41.47 31.30 63.30
N LEU A 47 -40.61 30.97 62.33
CA LEU A 47 -40.05 29.63 62.24
C LEU A 47 -39.53 29.32 63.64
N ALA A 48 -40.06 28.26 64.25
CA ALA A 48 -39.68 27.91 65.59
C ALA A 48 -38.15 27.87 65.64
N THR A 49 -37.56 28.59 66.59
CA THR A 49 -36.11 28.64 66.81
C THR A 49 -35.40 27.28 66.66
N PRO A 50 -35.96 26.12 67.09
CA PRO A 50 -35.33 24.83 66.84
C PRO A 50 -35.19 24.45 65.36
N ILE A 51 -36.13 24.81 64.49
CA ILE A 51 -36.08 24.48 63.06
C ILE A 51 -35.01 25.31 62.36
N ILE A 52 -34.85 26.58 62.75
CA ILE A 52 -33.77 27.44 62.23
C ILE A 52 -32.40 26.90 62.65
N GLN A 53 -32.28 26.44 63.90
CA GLN A 53 -31.03 25.83 64.40
C GLN A 53 -30.69 24.52 63.68
N GLN A 54 -31.66 23.62 63.50
CA GLN A 54 -31.44 22.39 62.72
C GLN A 54 -31.05 22.68 61.27
N LEU A 55 -31.69 23.66 60.64
CA LEU A 55 -31.37 24.03 59.27
C LEU A 55 -29.96 24.63 59.18
N GLN A 56 -29.54 25.38 60.19
CA GLN A 56 -28.19 25.95 60.27
C GLN A 56 -27.12 24.89 60.55
N GLU A 57 -27.44 23.88 61.37
CA GLU A 57 -26.57 22.71 61.60
C GLU A 57 -26.38 21.89 60.32
N GLU A 58 -27.47 21.56 59.62
CA GLU A 58 -27.42 20.83 58.34
C GLU A 58 -26.68 21.63 57.26
N LEU A 59 -26.88 22.96 57.21
CA LEU A 59 -26.21 23.83 56.26
C LEU A 59 -24.70 23.95 56.55
N ASN A 60 -24.32 24.03 57.83
CA ASN A 60 -22.91 24.01 58.23
C ASN A 60 -22.27 22.64 58.03
N PHE A 61 -23.02 21.55 58.27
CA PHE A 61 -22.57 20.18 58.01
C PHE A 61 -22.29 19.95 56.52
N THR A 62 -23.22 20.37 55.66
CA THR A 62 -23.05 20.26 54.20
C THR A 62 -21.92 21.14 53.67
N LEU A 63 -21.79 22.39 54.17
CA LEU A 63 -20.67 23.26 53.80
C LEU A 63 -19.32 22.71 54.26
N SER A 64 -19.22 22.22 55.50
CA SER A 64 -18.01 21.58 56.03
C SER A 64 -17.65 20.31 55.27
N SER A 65 -18.65 19.50 54.89
CA SER A 65 -18.46 18.35 53.99
C SER A 65 -17.91 18.76 52.63
N MET A 66 -18.45 19.83 52.01
CA MET A 66 -17.94 20.36 50.75
C MET A 66 -16.51 20.90 50.85
N VAL A 67 -16.16 21.59 51.96
CA VAL A 67 -14.79 22.02 52.23
C VAL A 67 -13.86 20.82 52.28
N ASN A 68 -14.20 19.78 53.05
CA ASN A 68 -13.38 18.58 53.21
C ASN A 68 -13.14 17.82 51.90
N ILE A 69 -14.13 17.78 51.01
CA ILE A 69 -14.00 17.16 49.69
C ILE A 69 -13.08 18.00 48.80
N LEU A 70 -13.24 19.33 48.80
CA LEU A 70 -12.43 20.23 47.97
C LEU A 70 -10.99 20.35 48.46
N SER A 71 -10.75 20.24 49.76
CA SER A 71 -9.42 20.24 50.37
C SER A 71 -8.72 18.87 50.31
N ALA A 72 -9.33 17.88 49.65
CA ALA A 72 -8.79 16.53 49.49
C ALA A 72 -8.42 15.86 50.84
N GLY A 73 -9.21 16.12 51.89
CA GLY A 73 -9.07 15.45 53.19
C GLY A 73 -7.98 15.98 54.11
N SER A 74 -7.56 17.24 54.00
CA SER A 74 -6.76 17.87 55.06
C SER A 74 -7.62 18.07 56.31
N SER A 75 -7.49 17.16 57.29
CA SER A 75 -8.34 16.99 58.49
C SER A 75 -8.35 18.15 59.52
N GLN A 76 -8.22 19.41 59.10
CA GLN A 76 -8.36 20.55 60.01
C GLN A 76 -9.82 20.98 60.09
N GLU A 77 -10.31 21.17 61.32
CA GLU A 77 -11.64 21.69 61.61
C GLU A 77 -11.91 22.94 60.76
N ALA A 78 -12.88 22.85 59.84
CA ALA A 78 -13.19 23.90 58.89
C ALA A 78 -13.50 25.20 59.63
N ASN A 79 -12.55 26.14 59.60
CA ASN A 79 -12.75 27.46 60.19
C ASN A 79 -13.84 28.20 59.39
N ASN A 80 -14.63 29.05 60.05
CA ASN A 80 -15.66 29.86 59.38
C ASN A 80 -15.09 30.73 58.24
N ASP A 81 -13.81 31.08 58.29
CA ASP A 81 -13.09 31.80 57.24
C ASP A 81 -12.89 30.95 55.96
N GLU A 82 -12.72 29.64 56.09
CA GLU A 82 -12.64 28.71 54.95
C GLU A 82 -14.01 28.51 54.29
N ILE A 83 -15.07 28.49 55.11
CA ILE A 83 -16.45 28.40 54.62
C ILE A 83 -16.81 29.65 53.80
N SER A 84 -16.37 30.84 54.24
CA SER A 84 -16.63 32.10 53.53
C SER A 84 -15.82 32.24 52.22
N SER A 85 -14.64 31.62 52.13
CA SER A 85 -13.79 31.63 50.93
C SER A 85 -14.09 30.48 49.96
N LEU A 86 -14.93 29.52 50.33
CA LEU A 86 -15.35 28.38 49.51
C LEU A 86 -15.84 28.77 48.09
N PRO A 87 -16.68 29.80 47.89
CA PRO A 87 -17.11 30.19 46.55
C PRO A 87 -15.95 30.67 45.68
N MET A 88 -14.94 31.30 46.29
CA MET A 88 -13.75 31.79 45.59
C MET A 88 -12.83 30.61 45.22
N ASN A 89 -12.65 29.64 46.13
CA ASN A 89 -11.88 28.43 45.88
C ASN A 89 -12.52 27.54 44.81
N ILE A 90 -13.85 27.39 44.80
CA ILE A 90 -14.59 26.68 43.76
C ILE A 90 -14.39 27.35 42.40
N LYS A 91 -14.46 28.69 42.34
CA LYS A 91 -14.21 29.43 41.10
C LYS A 91 -12.76 29.27 40.62
N ALA A 92 -11.79 29.31 41.54
CA ALA A 92 -10.38 29.13 41.23
C ALA A 92 -10.11 27.72 40.67
N ARG A 93 -10.59 26.66 41.34
CA ARG A 93 -10.43 25.28 40.86
C ARG A 93 -11.18 25.01 39.55
N ARG A 94 -12.36 25.62 39.37
CA ARG A 94 -13.07 25.52 38.10
C ARG A 94 -12.27 26.16 36.96
N LYS A 95 -11.66 27.32 37.23
CA LYS A 95 -10.80 27.99 36.25
C LYS A 95 -9.57 27.12 35.95
N GLU A 96 -8.91 26.59 36.98
CA GLU A 96 -7.76 25.69 36.82
C GLU A 96 -8.11 24.43 36.01
N ALA A 97 -9.27 23.81 36.28
CA ALA A 97 -9.76 22.67 35.51
C ALA A 97 -10.08 23.05 34.05
N GLN A 98 -10.59 24.26 33.82
CA GLN A 98 -10.84 24.77 32.48
C GLN A 98 -9.52 25.02 31.73
N ASP A 99 -8.55 25.67 32.37
CA ASP A 99 -7.22 25.93 31.81
C ASP A 99 -6.54 24.59 31.46
N MET A 100 -6.58 23.60 32.36
CA MET A 100 -6.09 22.24 32.08
C MET A 100 -6.81 21.56 30.92
N GLN A 101 -8.12 21.78 30.78
CA GLN A 101 -8.90 21.21 29.68
C GLN A 101 -8.55 21.88 28.34
N GLU A 102 -8.31 23.18 28.34
CA GLU A 102 -7.79 23.91 27.18
C GLU A 102 -6.41 23.38 26.79
N ASP A 103 -5.49 23.21 27.74
CA ASP A 103 -4.17 22.62 27.52
C ASP A 103 -4.27 21.19 26.93
N LEU A 104 -5.11 20.33 27.49
CA LEU A 104 -5.35 18.98 26.97
C LEU A 104 -5.90 19.00 25.54
N ASN A 105 -6.79 19.94 25.23
CA ASN A 105 -7.31 20.10 23.87
C ASN A 105 -6.21 20.53 22.90
N THR A 106 -5.29 21.40 23.30
CA THR A 106 -4.16 21.80 22.43
C THR A 106 -3.19 20.64 22.19
N ILE A 107 -2.88 19.87 23.23
CA ILE A 107 -1.99 18.70 23.13
C ILE A 107 -2.62 17.62 22.26
N THR A 108 -3.91 17.33 22.48
CA THR A 108 -4.62 16.30 21.68
C THR A 108 -4.73 16.71 20.21
N ALA A 109 -4.99 17.99 19.91
CA ALA A 109 -4.94 18.50 18.54
C ALA A 109 -3.55 18.31 17.91
N GLY A 110 -2.47 18.65 18.62
CA GLY A 110 -1.11 18.46 18.13
C GLY A 110 -0.75 16.98 17.89
N VAL A 111 -1.22 16.07 18.74
CA VAL A 111 -1.03 14.62 18.54
C VAL A 111 -1.80 14.13 17.31
N CYS A 112 -3.04 14.60 17.12
CA CYS A 112 -3.83 14.27 15.92
C CYS A 112 -3.15 14.76 14.63
N ASP A 113 -2.58 15.97 14.65
CA ASP A 113 -1.85 16.51 13.51
C ASP A 113 -0.59 15.69 13.19
N LEU A 114 0.18 15.29 14.23
CA LEU A 114 1.36 14.45 14.05
C LEU A 114 1.01 13.05 13.51
N ILE A 115 -0.11 12.47 13.96
CA ILE A 115 -0.62 11.20 13.44
C ILE A 115 -1.02 11.35 11.97
N ALA A 116 -1.69 12.44 11.60
CA ALA A 116 -2.05 12.72 10.23
C ALA A 116 -0.81 12.88 9.34
N GLU A 117 0.21 13.60 9.80
CA GLU A 117 1.49 13.74 9.08
C GLU A 117 2.21 12.40 8.93
N THR A 118 2.23 11.58 9.98
CA THR A 118 2.82 10.24 9.95
C THR A 118 2.11 9.34 8.93
N ASN A 119 0.78 9.41 8.86
CA ASN A 119 0.00 8.65 7.88
C ASN A 119 0.29 9.11 6.44
N ILE A 120 0.36 10.42 6.21
CA ILE A 120 0.68 10.98 4.88
C ILE A 120 2.09 10.57 4.44
N THR A 121 3.08 10.68 5.33
CA THR A 121 4.46 10.28 5.04
C THR A 121 4.57 8.77 4.79
N HIS A 122 3.84 7.95 5.55
CA HIS A 122 3.76 6.50 5.34
C HIS A 122 3.20 6.15 3.96
N ASP A 123 2.07 6.74 3.57
CA ASP A 123 1.44 6.51 2.27
C ASP A 123 2.34 6.95 1.11
N ASN A 124 3.03 8.09 1.27
CA ASN A 124 3.97 8.60 0.27
C ASN A 124 5.17 7.66 0.12
N LEU A 125 5.72 7.17 1.23
CA LEU A 125 6.80 6.19 1.22
C LEU A 125 6.35 4.87 0.58
N GLN A 126 5.15 4.39 0.89
CA GLN A 126 4.62 3.16 0.29
C GLN A 126 4.42 3.32 -1.22
N LYS A 127 3.91 4.46 -1.68
CA LYS A 127 3.78 4.77 -3.12
C LYS A 127 5.14 4.86 -3.79
N ALA A 128 6.11 5.51 -3.16
CA ALA A 128 7.47 5.62 -3.69
C ALA A 128 8.16 4.25 -3.79
N LEU A 129 8.02 3.41 -2.76
CA LEU A 129 8.54 2.05 -2.76
C LEU A 129 7.88 1.19 -3.83
N ARG A 130 6.54 1.24 -3.96
CA ARG A 130 5.86 0.52 -5.04
C ARG A 130 6.33 0.97 -6.41
N LYS A 131 6.47 2.28 -6.63
CA LYS A 131 6.96 2.84 -7.88
C LYS A 131 8.38 2.37 -8.19
N ALA A 132 9.30 2.49 -7.22
CA ALA A 132 10.66 2.02 -7.35
C ALA A 132 10.70 0.51 -7.64
N LEU A 133 9.86 -0.28 -6.96
CA LEU A 133 9.78 -1.72 -7.16
C LEU A 133 9.25 -2.05 -8.56
N THR A 134 8.22 -1.36 -9.04
CA THR A 134 7.72 -1.54 -10.40
C THR A 134 8.72 -1.10 -11.47
N GLU A 135 9.46 -0.01 -11.26
CA GLU A 135 10.41 0.49 -12.26
C GLU A 135 11.66 -0.39 -12.35
N THR A 136 12.21 -0.79 -11.20
CA THR A 136 13.47 -1.56 -11.14
C THR A 136 13.24 -3.06 -11.34
N PHE A 137 12.21 -3.65 -10.71
CA PHE A 137 12.01 -5.10 -10.78
C PHE A 137 11.32 -5.56 -12.05
N GLN A 138 10.56 -4.72 -12.76
CA GLN A 138 9.99 -5.13 -14.05
C GLN A 138 11.07 -5.53 -15.06
N VAL A 139 12.23 -4.87 -15.03
CA VAL A 139 13.36 -5.22 -15.91
C VAL A 139 13.94 -6.57 -15.50
N HIS A 140 14.10 -6.80 -14.20
CA HIS A 140 14.59 -8.08 -13.68
C HIS A 140 13.62 -9.23 -13.91
N ASP A 141 12.31 -9.02 -13.75
CA ASP A 141 11.29 -10.04 -13.97
C ASP A 141 11.18 -10.40 -15.44
N LYS A 142 11.22 -9.40 -16.35
CA LYS A 142 11.28 -9.66 -17.80
C LYS A 142 12.55 -10.42 -18.18
N PHE A 143 13.70 -10.04 -17.62
CA PHE A 143 14.95 -10.76 -17.85
C PHE A 143 14.88 -12.20 -17.34
N ARG A 144 14.39 -12.41 -16.11
CA ARG A 144 14.21 -13.76 -15.54
C ARG A 144 13.26 -14.60 -16.38
N SER A 145 12.12 -14.05 -16.80
CA SER A 145 11.18 -14.74 -17.69
C SER A 145 11.83 -15.12 -19.02
N ALA A 146 12.56 -14.19 -19.65
CA ALA A 146 13.27 -14.48 -20.89
C ALA A 146 14.32 -15.58 -20.72
N THR A 147 15.05 -15.59 -19.59
CA THR A 147 16.02 -16.66 -19.29
C THR A 147 15.34 -18.01 -19.06
N THR A 148 14.18 -18.04 -18.38
CA THR A 148 13.44 -19.28 -18.19
C THR A 148 12.86 -19.82 -19.49
N ASP A 149 12.37 -18.94 -20.36
CA ASP A 149 11.87 -19.31 -21.68
C ASP A 149 13.00 -19.83 -22.59
N LEU A 150 14.17 -19.20 -22.55
CA LEU A 150 15.36 -19.67 -23.24
C LEU A 150 15.81 -21.05 -22.74
N VAL A 151 15.78 -21.29 -21.42
CA VAL A 151 16.11 -22.61 -20.87
C VAL A 151 15.04 -23.65 -21.26
N ALA A 152 13.75 -23.31 -21.22
CA ALA A 152 12.67 -24.21 -21.62
C ALA A 152 12.80 -24.60 -23.10
N THR A 153 12.98 -23.64 -23.98
CA THR A 153 13.22 -23.88 -25.42
C THR A 153 14.49 -24.69 -25.68
N MET A 154 15.56 -24.48 -24.91
CA MET A 154 16.77 -25.31 -25.00
C MET A 154 16.49 -26.76 -24.59
N ILE A 155 15.70 -26.99 -23.54
CA ILE A 155 15.29 -28.33 -23.11
C ILE A 155 14.43 -28.98 -24.21
N GLU A 156 13.42 -28.28 -24.73
CA GLU A 156 12.55 -28.80 -25.78
C GLU A 156 13.32 -29.16 -27.06
N THR A 157 14.20 -28.26 -27.52
CA THR A 157 15.04 -28.51 -28.69
C THR A 157 16.01 -29.68 -28.46
N SER A 158 16.55 -29.83 -27.25
CA SER A 158 17.39 -30.99 -26.90
C SER A 158 16.60 -32.30 -26.92
N LEU A 159 15.36 -32.30 -26.43
CA LEU A 159 14.47 -33.47 -26.47
C LEU A 159 14.09 -33.83 -27.90
N ILE A 160 13.78 -32.85 -28.74
CA ILE A 160 13.52 -33.06 -30.17
C ILE A 160 14.76 -33.66 -30.84
N LYS A 161 15.96 -33.12 -30.60
CA LYS A 161 17.23 -33.68 -31.14
C LYS A 161 17.44 -35.13 -30.70
N LEU A 162 17.23 -35.45 -29.42
CA LEU A 162 17.34 -36.82 -28.91
C LEU A 162 16.30 -37.76 -29.55
N SER A 163 15.05 -37.30 -29.70
CA SER A 163 14.00 -38.08 -30.35
C SER A 163 14.33 -38.38 -31.82
N LEU A 164 14.91 -37.41 -32.53
CA LEU A 164 15.35 -37.57 -33.92
C LEU A 164 16.52 -38.55 -34.02
N ILE A 165 17.50 -38.45 -33.13
CA ILE A 165 18.64 -39.40 -33.08
C ILE A 165 18.11 -40.81 -32.83
N ARG A 166 17.17 -40.97 -31.90
CA ARG A 166 16.52 -42.26 -31.62
C ARG A 166 15.75 -42.78 -32.84
N ALA A 167 14.97 -41.95 -33.51
CA ALA A 167 14.24 -42.35 -34.71
C ALA A 167 15.19 -42.77 -35.83
N ARG A 168 16.27 -42.01 -36.07
CA ARG A 168 17.29 -42.33 -37.09
C ARG A 168 18.06 -43.60 -36.77
N SER A 169 18.41 -43.83 -35.50
CA SER A 169 19.11 -45.05 -35.11
C SER A 169 18.20 -46.27 -35.23
N GLN A 170 16.93 -46.15 -34.83
CA GLN A 170 15.93 -47.19 -35.05
C GLN A 170 15.73 -47.47 -36.55
N GLN A 171 15.62 -46.43 -37.37
CA GLN A 171 15.51 -46.59 -38.82
C GLN A 171 16.75 -47.30 -39.40
N ALA A 172 17.95 -46.87 -39.04
CA ALA A 172 19.19 -47.49 -39.51
C ALA A 172 19.33 -48.96 -39.08
N LEU A 173 18.80 -49.33 -37.91
CA LEU A 173 18.85 -50.68 -37.36
C LEU A 173 17.77 -51.60 -37.94
N TYR A 174 16.53 -51.11 -38.05
CA TYR A 174 15.37 -51.93 -38.37
C TYR A 174 14.93 -51.85 -39.85
N ASP A 175 15.18 -50.75 -40.57
CA ASP A 175 14.91 -50.66 -42.01
C ASP A 175 16.05 -51.24 -42.87
N TYR A 176 17.04 -51.89 -42.26
CA TYR A 176 18.05 -52.65 -43.00
C TYR A 176 17.42 -53.92 -43.59
N ARG A 177 16.76 -53.77 -44.75
CA ARG A 177 16.37 -54.89 -45.60
C ARG A 177 17.58 -55.30 -46.45
N PRO A 178 18.10 -56.53 -46.34
CA PRO A 178 19.07 -57.02 -47.30
C PRO A 178 18.40 -57.01 -48.67
N THR A 179 18.86 -56.15 -49.56
CA THR A 179 18.47 -56.16 -50.97
C THR A 179 18.70 -57.58 -51.49
N THR A 180 17.70 -58.12 -52.18
CA THR A 180 17.50 -59.52 -52.61
C THR A 180 18.60 -60.14 -53.48
N ASP A 181 19.76 -59.52 -53.55
CA ASP A 181 20.91 -59.92 -54.35
C ASP A 181 22.21 -59.85 -53.52
N ALA A 182 22.36 -60.72 -52.53
CA ALA A 182 23.66 -60.94 -51.88
C ALA A 182 23.71 -62.30 -51.18
N LYS A 183 24.46 -63.24 -51.78
CA LYS A 183 24.82 -64.58 -51.27
C LYS A 183 25.71 -64.56 -50.02
N SER A 184 25.54 -63.61 -49.09
CA SER A 184 26.21 -63.64 -47.80
C SER A 184 25.34 -62.99 -46.73
N PRO A 185 25.14 -63.62 -45.55
CA PRO A 185 24.51 -62.94 -44.43
C PRO A 185 25.44 -61.81 -43.98
N ARG A 186 25.19 -60.57 -44.45
CA ARG A 186 25.89 -59.40 -43.93
C ARG A 186 25.48 -59.22 -42.48
N SER A 187 26.37 -59.61 -41.57
CA SER A 187 26.25 -59.45 -40.12
C SER A 187 25.84 -58.02 -39.76
N MET A 188 24.93 -57.87 -38.78
CA MET A 188 24.48 -56.61 -38.19
C MET A 188 25.66 -55.67 -37.83
N ALA A 189 26.81 -56.24 -37.48
CA ALA A 189 28.06 -55.49 -37.24
C ALA A 189 28.53 -54.70 -38.47
N LYS A 190 28.40 -55.23 -39.70
CA LYS A 190 28.76 -54.50 -40.93
C LYS A 190 27.74 -53.41 -41.26
N ALA A 191 26.46 -53.61 -40.94
CA ALA A 191 25.44 -52.58 -41.11
C ALA A 191 25.64 -51.42 -40.12
N LEU A 192 25.94 -51.75 -38.86
CA LEU A 192 26.32 -50.78 -37.83
C LEU A 192 27.56 -49.97 -38.23
N ASP A 193 28.59 -50.63 -38.75
CA ASP A 193 29.83 -49.96 -39.16
C ASP A 193 29.62 -49.07 -40.40
N ALA A 194 28.74 -49.47 -41.34
CA ALA A 194 28.33 -48.63 -42.47
C ALA A 194 27.50 -47.41 -42.01
N ALA A 195 26.57 -47.60 -41.08
CA ALA A 195 25.77 -46.52 -40.49
C ALA A 195 26.64 -45.55 -39.70
N HIS A 196 27.57 -46.05 -38.88
CA HIS A 196 28.53 -45.23 -38.14
C HIS A 196 29.42 -44.42 -39.08
N ARG A 197 29.93 -45.02 -40.16
CA ARG A 197 30.69 -44.30 -41.19
C ARG A 197 29.87 -43.22 -41.89
N LYS A 198 28.58 -43.46 -42.15
CA LYS A 198 27.68 -42.44 -42.72
C LYS A 198 27.46 -41.29 -41.72
N LEU A 199 27.15 -41.60 -40.47
CA LEU A 199 26.95 -40.59 -39.42
C LEU A 199 28.20 -39.74 -39.19
N ARG A 200 29.40 -40.33 -39.20
CA ARG A 200 30.68 -39.60 -39.13
C ARG A 200 30.88 -38.63 -40.30
N LYS A 201 30.49 -39.02 -41.51
CA LYS A 201 30.56 -38.13 -42.69
C LYS A 201 29.56 -36.99 -42.59
N ASP A 202 28.33 -37.29 -42.16
CA ASP A 202 27.29 -36.28 -41.94
C ASP A 202 27.71 -35.29 -40.83
N GLU A 203 28.34 -35.78 -39.76
CA GLU A 203 28.91 -34.95 -38.68
C GLU A 203 30.00 -34.00 -39.20
N GLN A 204 30.93 -34.49 -40.02
CA GLN A 204 31.97 -33.66 -40.62
C GLN A 204 31.39 -32.59 -41.55
N ARG A 205 30.38 -32.94 -42.34
CA ARG A 205 29.69 -31.97 -43.20
C ARG A 205 28.99 -30.89 -42.38
N LEU A 206 28.28 -31.27 -41.31
CA LEU A 206 27.59 -30.30 -40.46
C LEU A 206 28.56 -29.35 -39.76
N LYS A 207 29.76 -29.82 -39.37
CA LYS A 207 30.82 -28.97 -38.80
C LYS A 207 31.34 -27.94 -39.80
N GLU A 208 31.48 -28.33 -41.07
CA GLU A 208 31.86 -27.42 -42.14
C GLU A 208 30.76 -26.37 -42.40
N ASP A 209 29.49 -26.82 -42.45
CA ASP A 209 28.35 -25.93 -42.62
C ASP A 209 28.23 -24.94 -41.43
N GLU A 210 28.46 -25.39 -40.19
CA GLU A 210 28.48 -24.55 -38.99
C GLU A 210 29.59 -23.49 -39.06
N PHE A 211 30.81 -23.89 -39.45
CA PHE A 211 31.93 -22.97 -39.63
C PHE A 211 31.63 -21.89 -40.67
N GLN A 212 30.99 -22.24 -41.80
CA GLN A 212 30.59 -21.27 -42.82
C GLN A 212 29.53 -20.29 -42.31
N VAL A 213 28.57 -20.77 -41.53
CA VAL A 213 27.53 -19.91 -40.92
C VAL A 213 28.13 -18.97 -39.89
N ASP A 214 29.05 -19.46 -39.04
CA ASP A 214 29.75 -18.64 -38.05
C ASP A 214 30.59 -17.54 -38.73
N GLN A 215 31.25 -17.88 -39.85
CA GLN A 215 31.99 -16.90 -40.64
C GLN A 215 31.05 -15.80 -41.19
N GLN A 216 29.90 -16.19 -41.75
CA GLN A 216 28.89 -15.23 -42.23
C GLN A 216 28.35 -14.35 -41.10
N LEU A 217 28.07 -14.93 -39.93
CA LEU A 217 27.64 -14.20 -38.74
C LEU A 217 28.69 -13.17 -38.31
N GLN A 218 29.97 -13.54 -38.32
CA GLN A 218 31.05 -12.63 -38.00
C GLN A 218 31.17 -11.48 -39.00
N GLU A 219 30.96 -11.74 -40.29
CA GLU A 219 30.90 -10.71 -41.33
C GLU A 219 29.72 -9.74 -41.10
N TYR A 220 28.53 -10.27 -40.80
CA TYR A 220 27.36 -9.44 -40.46
C TYR A 220 27.56 -8.63 -39.18
N GLU A 221 28.14 -9.23 -38.14
CA GLU A 221 28.46 -8.54 -36.89
C GLU A 221 29.51 -7.44 -37.13
N GLY A 222 30.48 -7.67 -38.03
CA GLY A 222 31.44 -6.68 -38.48
C GLY A 222 30.77 -5.50 -39.18
N VAL A 223 29.83 -5.76 -40.09
CA VAL A 223 29.03 -4.72 -40.76
C VAL A 223 28.18 -3.94 -39.76
N LEU A 224 27.51 -4.62 -38.83
CA LEU A 224 26.74 -3.99 -37.75
C LEU A 224 27.61 -3.09 -36.88
N LYS A 225 28.80 -3.54 -36.49
CA LYS A 225 29.76 -2.72 -35.74
C LYS A 225 30.22 -1.50 -36.52
N ILE A 226 30.43 -1.61 -37.83
CA ILE A 226 30.78 -0.45 -38.67
C ILE A 226 29.60 0.53 -38.75
N VAL A 227 28.35 0.03 -38.83
CA VAL A 227 27.15 0.88 -38.78
C VAL A 227 27.00 1.56 -37.42
N ASP A 228 27.31 0.87 -36.32
CA ASP A 228 27.25 1.43 -34.97
C ASP A 228 28.39 2.42 -34.67
N VAL A 229 29.58 2.24 -35.27
CA VAL A 229 30.78 3.06 -34.98
C VAL A 229 30.97 4.21 -35.97
N SER A 230 30.56 4.09 -37.24
CA SER A 230 30.94 5.07 -38.28
C SER A 230 29.97 6.23 -38.48
N SER A 231 28.71 6.13 -38.04
CA SER A 231 27.86 7.32 -37.84
C SER A 231 26.56 6.87 -37.22
N GLY A 232 26.04 7.63 -36.26
CA GLY A 232 24.69 7.48 -35.74
C GLY A 232 23.58 7.72 -36.77
N GLY A 233 23.79 7.45 -38.06
CA GLY A 233 22.85 7.65 -39.15
C GLY A 233 21.59 6.78 -39.05
N TYR A 234 21.69 5.52 -38.61
CA TYR A 234 20.50 4.70 -38.36
C TYR A 234 19.72 5.20 -37.14
N ARG A 235 20.43 5.61 -36.08
CA ARG A 235 19.81 6.24 -34.92
C ARG A 235 19.18 7.58 -35.26
N GLN A 236 19.82 8.38 -36.11
CA GLN A 236 19.32 9.64 -36.63
C GLN A 236 18.12 9.42 -37.55
N LEU A 237 18.10 8.38 -38.38
CA LEU A 237 16.92 7.98 -39.17
C LEU A 237 15.75 7.59 -38.27
N ILE A 238 16.01 6.85 -37.19
CA ILE A 238 14.97 6.51 -36.21
C ILE A 238 14.49 7.77 -35.49
N ASP A 239 15.41 8.64 -35.05
CA ASP A 239 15.07 9.88 -34.35
C ASP A 239 14.29 10.85 -35.27
N ASP A 240 14.69 10.98 -36.53
CA ASP A 240 14.00 11.78 -37.55
C ASP A 240 12.62 11.19 -37.86
N TRP A 241 12.51 9.86 -37.97
CA TRP A 241 11.21 9.20 -38.18
C TRP A 241 10.27 9.38 -36.99
N VAL A 242 10.78 9.25 -35.76
CA VAL A 242 10.02 9.50 -34.52
C VAL A 242 9.59 10.96 -34.45
N ARG A 243 10.46 11.90 -34.83
CA ARG A 243 10.15 13.33 -34.89
C ARG A 243 9.04 13.63 -35.90
N VAL A 244 9.16 13.13 -37.13
CA VAL A 244 8.12 13.30 -38.16
C VAL A 244 6.79 12.70 -37.70
N LYS A 245 6.81 11.53 -37.07
CA LYS A 245 5.59 10.92 -36.50
C LYS A 245 4.94 11.81 -35.44
N ARG A 246 5.72 12.40 -34.53
CA ARG A 246 5.20 13.34 -33.54
C ARG A 246 4.60 14.58 -34.20
N GLU A 247 5.31 15.20 -35.14
CA GLU A 247 4.84 16.39 -35.86
C GLU A 247 3.58 16.08 -36.67
N THR A 248 3.48 14.91 -37.30
CA THR A 248 2.26 14.49 -38.02
C THR A 248 1.07 14.24 -37.09
N GLU A 249 1.28 13.69 -35.89
CA GLU A 249 0.23 13.50 -34.90
C GLU A 249 -0.22 14.82 -34.27
N GLU A 250 0.71 15.76 -34.03
CA GLU A 250 0.39 17.12 -33.59
C GLU A 250 -0.41 17.86 -34.66
N CYS A 251 0.05 17.83 -35.91
CA CYS A 251 -0.69 18.35 -37.05
C CYS A 251 -2.09 17.70 -37.17
N ARG A 252 -2.19 16.37 -36.98
CA ARG A 252 -3.49 15.67 -37.00
C ARG A 252 -4.39 16.04 -35.82
N ARG A 253 -3.84 16.37 -34.65
CA ARG A 253 -4.61 16.90 -33.51
C ARG A 253 -5.08 18.32 -33.76
N ASP A 254 -4.23 19.17 -34.33
CA ASP A 254 -4.57 20.55 -34.63
C ASP A 254 -5.57 20.65 -35.77
N LEU A 255 -5.45 19.79 -36.79
CA LEU A 255 -6.47 19.64 -37.84
C LEU A 255 -7.82 19.19 -37.25
N ARG A 256 -7.83 18.25 -36.29
CA ARG A 256 -9.06 17.90 -35.56
C ARG A 256 -9.64 19.07 -34.76
N ARG A 257 -8.80 19.89 -34.12
CA ARG A 257 -9.24 21.11 -33.41
C ARG A 257 -9.83 22.16 -34.35
N LEU A 258 -9.34 22.23 -35.58
CA LEU A 258 -9.84 23.11 -36.64
C LEU A 258 -11.07 22.53 -37.37
N GLY A 259 -11.65 21.43 -36.88
CA GLY A 259 -12.84 20.80 -37.47
C GLY A 259 -12.56 20.00 -38.75
N TRP A 260 -11.29 19.73 -39.05
CA TRP A 260 -10.88 18.96 -40.22
C TRP A 260 -10.87 17.47 -39.86
N THR A 261 -11.97 16.78 -40.16
CA THR A 261 -12.01 15.32 -40.25
C THR A 261 -11.56 14.95 -41.66
N GLY A 262 -10.29 14.54 -41.80
CA GLY A 262 -9.72 14.17 -43.10
C GLY A 262 -10.50 13.06 -43.82
N PRO A 263 -10.25 12.81 -45.11
CA PRO A 263 -10.85 11.70 -45.82
C PRO A 263 -10.38 10.37 -45.21
N ASP A 264 -11.34 9.48 -44.93
CA ASP A 264 -11.12 8.11 -44.46
C ASP A 264 -10.18 7.31 -45.37
#